data_AF-A0A3D4Y7T1-F1
#
_entry.id   AF-A0A3D4Y7T1-F1
#
_cell.length_a   1.000
_cell.length_b   1.000
_cell.length_c   1.000
_cell.angle_alpha   90.00
_cell.angle_beta   90.00
_cell.angle_gamma   90.00
#
_symmetry.space_group_name_H-M   'P 1'
#
loop_
_entity.id
_entity.type
_entity.pdbx_description
1 polymer ?
#
loop_
_entity_poly.entity_id
_entity_poly.type
_entity_poly.pdbx_seq_one_letter_code
_entity_poly.pdbx_strand_id
1 'polypeptide(L)'
;MAPSLSLARTIDQLSFKANEGSELTPIDLKTLINNPSNEPLTFALELSTGGELPAGLTCTAEGIIQGTPAIGTHQDVPYDIVVVAQAATTEPLVFAIQLLILASESNQNNAEYTITEAVDIVDELAFKNYWQSVMENLDLPDLETLLTRKITKSELYYLLERFATFTVWNADDLRLAVDGKAIEINGASSLFQVYDFEVALVASPKDLYATNRTLADCVQTARAMIQEAHHRKWNVELTGYDKMIRAAGIEAARLNKIMADYTMEIENYELTDADFEILNYTLKSK
;
A
#
# COMPACT_ATOMS: atom_id res chain seq x y z
N MET A 1 45.42 -3.26 10.84
CA MET A 1 44.45 -2.14 10.89
C MET A 1 43.72 -2.26 12.20
N ALA A 2 43.53 -1.17 12.94
CA ALA A 2 42.64 -1.20 14.09
C ALA A 2 41.21 -1.53 13.61
N PRO A 3 40.42 -2.28 14.39
CA PRO A 3 39.01 -2.50 14.06
C PRO A 3 38.30 -1.13 13.99
N SER A 4 37.67 -0.81 12.87
CA SER A 4 36.91 0.43 12.67
C SER A 4 35.42 0.13 12.62
N LEU A 5 34.61 1.03 13.19
CA LEU A 5 33.17 0.99 13.00
C LEU A 5 32.82 1.24 11.52
N SER A 6 31.83 0.54 11.00
CA SER A 6 31.29 0.77 9.67
C SER A 6 29.79 0.52 9.65
N LEU A 7 29.09 1.00 8.63
CA LEU A 7 27.71 0.56 8.41
C LEU A 7 27.69 -0.93 8.06
N ALA A 8 26.71 -1.66 8.59
CA ALA A 8 26.53 -3.09 8.35
C ALA A 8 26.09 -3.40 6.91
N ARG A 9 25.58 -2.39 6.19
CA ARG A 9 25.11 -2.50 4.81
C ARG A 9 25.44 -1.20 4.06
N THR A 10 25.80 -1.32 2.78
CA THR A 10 25.83 -0.17 1.86
C THR A 10 24.40 0.07 1.41
N ILE A 11 23.73 1.05 2.02
CA ILE A 11 22.38 1.46 1.63
C ILE A 11 22.49 2.92 1.20
N ASP A 12 21.97 3.24 0.02
CA ASP A 12 22.02 4.60 -0.54
C ASP A 12 21.24 5.61 0.33
N GLN A 13 20.31 5.14 1.20
CA GLN A 13 19.62 5.96 2.20
C GLN A 13 18.95 5.10 3.30
N LEU A 14 19.23 5.41 4.57
CA LEU A 14 18.54 4.80 5.73
C LEU A 14 17.32 5.65 6.08
N SER A 15 16.12 5.24 5.67
CA SER A 15 14.89 6.03 5.84
C SER A 15 13.84 5.31 6.68
N PHE A 16 13.25 6.05 7.62
CA PHE A 16 12.21 5.60 8.55
C PHE A 16 10.96 6.48 8.42
N LYS A 17 9.81 5.95 8.85
CA LYS A 17 8.53 6.67 8.81
C LYS A 17 7.82 6.59 10.15
N ALA A 18 7.16 7.68 10.51
CA ALA A 18 6.31 7.79 11.71
C ALA A 18 5.09 8.66 11.41
N ASN A 19 4.05 8.53 12.21
CA ASN A 19 2.91 9.44 12.20
C ASN A 19 2.95 10.30 13.47
N GLU A 20 2.55 11.57 13.37
CA GLU A 20 2.31 12.37 14.57
C GLU A 20 1.27 11.70 15.49
N GLY A 21 1.43 11.88 16.80
CA GLY A 21 0.52 11.38 17.82
C GLY A 21 0.56 9.85 18.01
N SER A 22 1.31 9.12 17.18
CA SER A 22 1.46 7.66 17.27
C SER A 22 2.82 7.28 17.85
N GLU A 23 2.86 6.27 18.72
CA GLU A 23 4.12 5.75 19.25
C GLU A 23 5.00 5.19 18.12
N LEU A 24 6.23 5.66 18.04
CA LEU A 24 7.23 5.22 17.08
C LEU A 24 7.65 3.79 17.44
N THR A 25 7.62 2.88 16.46
CA THR A 25 8.31 1.58 16.59
C THR A 25 9.80 1.85 16.84
N PRO A 26 10.37 1.41 17.97
CA PRO A 26 11.73 1.79 18.34
C PRO A 26 12.75 1.46 17.26
N ILE A 27 13.58 2.43 16.90
CA ILE A 27 14.65 2.26 15.92
C ILE A 27 15.95 1.99 16.67
N ASP A 28 16.46 0.76 16.59
CA ASP A 28 17.74 0.38 17.20
C ASP A 28 18.89 0.61 16.21
N LEU A 29 19.64 1.68 16.43
CA LEU A 29 20.77 2.10 15.58
C LEU A 29 21.95 1.13 15.64
N LYS A 30 22.08 0.30 16.69
CA LYS A 30 23.18 -0.68 16.78
C LYS A 30 23.08 -1.72 15.67
N THR A 31 21.87 -2.06 15.26
CA THR A 31 21.61 -3.02 14.16
C THR A 31 22.16 -2.54 12.81
N LEU A 32 22.43 -1.23 12.69
CA LEU A 32 22.94 -0.60 11.47
C LEU A 32 24.47 -0.56 11.42
N ILE A 33 25.16 -0.90 12.51
CA ILE A 33 26.61 -0.72 12.66
C ILE A 33 27.29 -2.08 12.79
N ASN A 34 28.30 -2.31 11.95
CA ASN A 34 29.27 -3.36 12.17
C ASN A 34 30.28 -2.90 13.23
N ASN A 35 30.26 -3.54 14.39
CA ASN A 35 31.13 -3.25 15.53
C ASN A 35 32.07 -4.43 15.81
N PRO A 36 33.17 -4.57 15.04
CA PRO A 36 34.06 -5.72 15.15
C PRO A 36 34.82 -5.81 16.48
N SER A 37 34.95 -4.71 17.23
CA SER A 37 35.60 -4.70 18.55
C SER A 37 34.66 -5.11 19.68
N ASN A 38 33.35 -5.20 19.44
CA ASN A 38 32.31 -5.46 20.46
C ASN A 38 32.38 -4.51 21.67
N GLU A 39 32.97 -3.32 21.51
CA GLU A 39 32.96 -2.31 22.56
C GLU A 39 31.56 -1.71 22.73
N PRO A 40 31.15 -1.33 23.95
CA PRO A 40 29.91 -0.60 24.15
C PRO A 40 29.87 0.68 23.31
N LEU A 41 28.77 0.87 22.58
CA LEU A 41 28.52 2.07 21.78
C LEU A 41 27.62 3.04 22.54
N THR A 42 27.99 4.31 22.47
CA THR A 42 27.15 5.45 22.89
C THR A 42 26.75 6.27 21.67
N PHE A 43 25.52 6.78 21.67
CA PHE A 43 24.95 7.50 20.54
C PHE A 43 24.60 8.94 20.89
N ALA A 44 24.87 9.84 19.95
CA ALA A 44 24.40 11.22 19.96
C ALA A 44 23.74 11.54 18.61
N LEU A 45 22.58 12.20 18.66
CA LEU A 45 21.78 12.53 17.49
C LEU A 45 21.45 14.02 17.47
N GLU A 46 21.50 14.60 16.29
CA GLU A 46 21.06 15.97 16.02
C GLU A 46 20.46 16.07 14.62
N LEU A 47 19.62 17.08 14.39
CA LEU A 47 19.21 17.41 13.02
C LEU A 47 20.40 17.96 12.22
N SER A 48 20.44 17.70 10.92
CA SER A 48 21.48 18.21 10.02
C SER A 48 21.55 19.75 9.98
N THR A 49 20.45 20.42 10.27
CA THR A 49 20.35 21.88 10.42
C THR A 49 20.85 22.39 11.79
N GLY A 50 21.27 21.50 12.67
CA GLY A 50 21.45 21.74 14.09
C GLY A 50 20.11 21.69 14.83
N GLY A 51 20.12 21.14 16.04
CA GLY A 51 18.95 21.08 16.92
C GLY A 51 18.56 19.67 17.36
N GLU A 52 17.60 19.61 18.27
CA GLU A 52 17.07 18.37 18.83
C GLU A 52 16.18 17.62 17.81
N LEU A 53 15.93 16.34 18.08
CA LEU A 53 14.98 15.53 17.33
C LEU A 53 13.58 16.17 17.34
N PRO A 54 12.70 15.82 16.38
CA PRO A 54 11.31 16.28 16.38
C PRO A 54 10.65 16.05 17.74
N ALA A 55 9.90 17.05 18.20
CA ALA A 55 9.32 17.05 19.54
C ALA A 55 8.57 15.74 19.83
N GLY A 56 8.77 15.17 21.01
CA GLY A 56 8.15 13.90 21.41
C GLY A 56 8.97 12.65 21.03
N LEU A 57 10.06 12.81 20.26
CA LEU A 57 11.06 11.77 20.06
C LEU A 57 12.28 11.99 20.93
N THR A 58 12.87 10.88 21.38
CA THR A 58 14.11 10.85 22.16
C THR A 58 15.01 9.75 21.64
N CYS A 59 16.32 9.90 21.83
CA CYS A 59 17.27 8.82 21.64
C CYS A 59 17.88 8.44 22.99
N THR A 60 17.90 7.15 23.31
CA THR A 60 18.64 6.67 24.48
C THR A 60 20.14 6.67 24.21
N ALA A 61 20.95 6.63 25.27
CA ALA A 61 22.41 6.54 25.15
C ALA A 61 22.85 5.27 24.41
N GLU A 62 22.02 4.22 24.46
CA GLU A 62 22.20 2.95 23.78
C GLU A 62 21.84 2.97 22.28
N GLY A 63 21.34 4.09 21.76
CA GLY A 63 21.03 4.26 20.33
C GLY A 63 19.63 3.81 19.93
N ILE A 64 18.67 3.83 20.86
CA ILE A 64 17.27 3.54 20.55
C ILE A 64 16.52 4.85 20.38
N ILE A 65 16.01 5.12 19.17
CA ILE A 65 15.09 6.24 18.91
C ILE A 65 13.67 5.77 19.20
N GLN A 66 12.97 6.49 20.08
CA GLN A 66 11.64 6.12 20.55
C GLN A 66 10.84 7.35 20.99
N GLY A 67 9.54 7.15 21.23
CA GLY A 67 8.62 8.17 21.68
C GLY A 67 7.45 8.37 20.72
N THR A 68 6.71 9.45 20.90
CA THR A 68 5.53 9.77 20.09
C THR A 68 5.75 11.15 19.48
N PRO A 69 5.95 11.29 18.15
CA PRO A 69 6.10 12.59 17.54
C PRO A 69 4.91 13.49 17.86
N ALA A 70 5.17 14.71 18.32
CA ALA A 70 4.12 15.63 18.74
C ALA A 70 3.28 16.09 17.54
N ILE A 71 2.02 16.44 17.79
CA ILE A 71 1.17 17.09 16.78
C ILE A 71 1.83 18.39 16.31
N GLY A 72 1.90 18.60 15.00
CA GLY A 72 2.57 19.74 14.36
C GLY A 72 4.05 19.55 14.00
N THR A 73 4.58 18.32 14.09
CA THR A 73 5.94 17.93 13.69
C THR A 73 6.03 17.26 12.30
N HIS A 74 4.94 17.18 11.54
CA HIS A 74 4.95 16.65 10.19
C HIS A 74 5.55 17.63 9.19
N GLN A 75 6.13 17.08 8.13
CA GLN A 75 6.60 17.84 6.98
C GLN A 75 6.59 16.97 5.72
N ASP A 76 6.43 17.62 4.56
CA ASP A 76 6.44 16.94 3.26
C ASP A 76 7.82 16.38 2.89
N VAL A 77 8.87 16.85 3.55
CA VAL A 77 10.26 16.45 3.37
C VAL A 77 10.76 15.74 4.63
N PRO A 78 11.54 14.65 4.54
CA PRO A 78 12.07 13.96 5.73
C PRO A 78 13.01 14.85 6.57
N TYR A 79 13.05 14.59 7.87
CA TYR A 79 14.11 15.09 8.75
C TYR A 79 15.41 14.36 8.44
N ASP A 80 16.46 15.11 8.11
CA ASP A 80 17.81 14.56 8.04
C ASP A 80 18.44 14.60 9.43
N ILE A 81 18.71 13.42 9.99
CA ILE A 81 19.26 13.23 11.33
C ILE A 81 20.69 12.74 11.20
N VAL A 82 21.63 13.47 11.79
CA VAL A 82 23.03 13.06 11.91
C VAL A 82 23.18 12.20 13.16
N VAL A 83 23.75 11.02 12.97
CA VAL A 83 24.02 10.05 14.02
C VAL A 83 25.53 9.97 14.23
N VAL A 84 25.96 10.12 15.49
CA VAL A 84 27.34 9.89 15.91
C VAL A 84 27.36 8.68 16.84
N ALA A 85 28.00 7.60 16.40
CA ALA A 85 28.24 6.41 17.21
C ALA A 85 29.69 6.39 17.69
N GLN A 86 29.89 6.35 19.00
CA GLN A 86 31.21 6.40 19.64
C GLN A 86 31.47 5.10 20.43
N ALA A 87 32.65 4.52 20.23
CA ALA A 87 33.21 3.46 21.08
C ALA A 87 34.38 4.03 21.92
N ALA A 88 34.85 3.31 22.93
CA ALA A 88 35.88 3.83 23.84
C ALA A 88 37.25 4.01 23.16
N THR A 89 37.61 3.12 22.24
CA THR A 89 38.95 3.11 21.62
C THR A 89 38.95 3.23 20.10
N THR A 90 37.77 3.33 19.48
CA THR A 90 37.61 3.44 18.02
C THR A 90 37.18 4.84 17.62
N GLU A 91 37.58 5.28 16.42
CA GLU A 91 37.09 6.54 15.85
C GLU A 91 35.55 6.51 15.70
N PRO A 92 34.85 7.62 16.00
CA PRO A 92 33.41 7.67 15.85
C PRO A 92 32.96 7.46 14.41
N LEU A 93 31.86 6.72 14.25
CA LEU A 93 31.16 6.59 12.99
C LEU A 93 30.08 7.67 12.91
N VAL A 94 30.16 8.51 11.89
CA VAL A 94 29.15 9.53 11.58
C VAL A 94 28.40 9.13 10.33
N PHE A 95 27.08 9.11 10.39
CA PHE A 95 26.21 8.83 9.26
C PHE A 95 24.88 9.57 9.39
N ALA A 96 24.12 9.65 8.30
CA ALA A 96 22.80 10.26 8.29
C ALA A 96 21.70 9.21 8.15
N ILE A 97 20.58 9.45 8.82
CA ILE A 97 19.32 8.76 8.59
C ILE A 97 18.24 9.78 8.25
N GLN A 98 17.18 9.33 7.60
CA GLN A 98 16.02 10.15 7.32
C GLN A 98 14.81 9.67 8.10
N LEU A 99 14.07 10.60 8.68
CA LEU A 99 12.80 10.32 9.34
C LEU A 99 11.70 11.15 8.71
N LEU A 100 10.77 10.51 8.02
CA LEU A 100 9.57 11.17 7.52
C LEU A 100 8.46 11.07 8.58
N ILE A 101 8.03 12.21 9.10
CA ILE A 101 6.86 12.31 9.97
C ILE A 101 5.68 12.76 9.11
N LEU A 102 4.69 11.88 8.99
CA LEU A 102 3.44 12.15 8.30
C LEU A 102 2.48 12.86 9.26
N ALA A 103 1.65 13.76 8.72
CA ALA A 103 0.63 14.46 9.48
C ALA A 103 -0.21 13.46 10.28
N SER A 104 -0.55 13.82 11.52
CA SER A 104 -1.65 13.16 12.22
C SER A 104 -2.82 13.21 11.25
N GLU A 105 -3.42 12.07 10.93
CA GLU A 105 -4.73 12.09 10.30
C GLU A 105 -5.62 12.93 11.23
N SER A 106 -5.91 14.16 10.83
CA SER A 106 -6.77 15.02 11.61
C SER A 106 -8.07 14.25 11.79
N ASN A 107 -8.54 14.15 13.03
CA ASN A 107 -9.92 13.81 13.38
C ASN A 107 -10.88 14.83 12.74
N GLN A 108 -10.97 14.84 11.41
CA GLN A 108 -12.03 15.40 10.59
C GLN A 108 -13.11 14.34 10.37
N ASN A 109 -13.27 13.45 11.34
CA ASN A 109 -14.48 12.71 11.69
C ASN A 109 -14.22 12.13 13.09
N ASN A 110 -14.79 12.72 14.14
CA ASN A 110 -15.08 11.97 15.36
C ASN A 110 -16.14 10.92 15.00
N ALA A 111 -15.77 9.90 14.23
CA ALA A 111 -16.36 8.59 14.34
C ALA A 111 -15.58 7.94 15.46
N GLU A 112 -16.21 7.84 16.61
CA GLU A 112 -15.81 7.05 17.76
C GLU A 112 -15.33 5.67 17.25
N TYR A 113 -14.01 5.46 17.14
CA TYR A 113 -13.48 4.17 16.70
C TYR A 113 -13.94 3.13 17.70
N THR A 114 -14.82 2.24 17.25
CA THR A 114 -15.34 1.20 18.13
C THR A 114 -14.20 0.24 18.48
N ILE A 115 -14.26 -0.42 19.63
CA ILE A 115 -13.27 -1.43 20.09
C ILE A 115 -12.92 -2.46 18.99
N THR A 116 -13.81 -2.64 18.01
CA THR A 116 -13.65 -3.43 16.78
C THR A 116 -12.45 -3.02 15.91
N GLU A 117 -12.19 -1.72 15.73
CA GLU A 117 -11.18 -1.22 14.77
C GLU A 117 -9.75 -1.28 15.33
N ALA A 118 -9.59 -1.14 16.65
CA ALA A 118 -8.31 -1.36 17.33
C ALA A 118 -7.86 -2.83 17.30
N VAL A 119 -8.82 -3.76 17.34
CA VAL A 119 -8.56 -5.21 17.19
C VAL A 119 -8.11 -5.54 15.77
N ASP A 120 -8.72 -4.92 14.75
CA ASP A 120 -8.38 -5.18 13.35
C ASP A 120 -6.93 -4.74 13.00
N ILE A 121 -6.40 -3.68 13.63
CA ILE A 121 -5.01 -3.23 13.45
C ILE A 121 -4.00 -4.22 14.06
N VAL A 122 -4.27 -4.73 15.26
CA VAL A 122 -3.42 -5.73 15.93
C VAL A 122 -3.39 -7.03 15.13
N ASP A 123 -4.55 -7.43 14.61
CA ASP A 123 -4.69 -8.60 13.77
C ASP A 123 -3.95 -8.43 12.42
N GLU A 124 -4.01 -7.26 11.77
CA GLU A 124 -3.25 -6.99 10.53
C GLU A 124 -1.73 -7.03 10.72
N LEU A 125 -1.22 -6.57 11.86
CA LEU A 125 0.21 -6.68 12.18
C LEU A 125 0.64 -8.14 12.32
N ALA A 126 -0.19 -8.96 12.99
CA ALA A 126 0.07 -10.39 13.14
C ALA A 126 0.07 -11.12 11.79
N PHE A 127 -0.82 -10.75 10.87
CA PHE A 127 -0.84 -11.26 9.50
C PHE A 127 0.44 -10.94 8.73
N LYS A 128 0.90 -9.67 8.78
CA LYS A 128 2.15 -9.26 8.12
C LYS A 128 3.34 -10.05 8.66
N ASN A 129 3.43 -10.21 9.98
CA ASN A 129 4.50 -10.98 10.62
C ASN A 129 4.47 -12.45 10.18
N TYR A 130 3.29 -13.08 10.05
CA TYR A 130 3.19 -14.47 9.61
C TYR A 130 3.68 -14.68 8.18
N TRP A 131 3.17 -13.91 7.23
CA TRP A 131 3.57 -14.06 5.82
C TRP A 131 5.01 -13.63 5.58
N GLN A 132 5.49 -12.63 6.33
CA GLN A 132 6.90 -12.30 6.35
C GLN A 132 7.74 -13.48 6.84
N SER A 133 7.35 -14.16 7.93
CA SER A 133 8.04 -15.38 8.37
C SER A 133 8.04 -16.48 7.31
N VAL A 134 6.93 -16.69 6.59
CA VAL A 134 6.88 -17.65 5.47
C VAL A 134 7.83 -17.25 4.34
N MET A 135 7.82 -15.97 3.94
CA MET A 135 8.64 -15.47 2.82
C MET A 135 10.13 -15.41 3.16
N GLU A 136 10.47 -15.11 4.41
CA GLU A 136 11.84 -14.99 4.91
C GLU A 136 12.37 -16.29 5.52
N ASN A 137 11.57 -17.37 5.50
CA ASN A 137 11.92 -18.69 6.04
C ASN A 137 12.33 -18.61 7.54
N LEU A 138 11.61 -17.80 8.30
CA LEU A 138 11.72 -17.67 9.76
C LEU A 138 10.85 -18.72 10.46
N ASP A 139 11.03 -18.87 11.77
CA ASP A 139 10.17 -19.72 12.59
C ASP A 139 8.71 -19.28 12.46
N LEU A 140 7.87 -20.22 12.05
CA LEU A 140 6.44 -20.00 11.93
C LEU A 140 5.81 -20.07 13.33
N PRO A 141 4.83 -19.21 13.64
CA PRO A 141 4.01 -19.41 14.83
C PRO A 141 3.32 -20.77 14.75
N ASP A 142 3.06 -21.35 15.93
CA ASP A 142 2.44 -22.67 16.03
C ASP A 142 1.09 -22.74 15.29
N LEU A 143 0.79 -23.92 14.72
CA LEU A 143 -0.40 -24.13 13.90
C LEU A 143 -1.70 -23.90 14.69
N GLU A 144 -1.73 -24.20 15.99
CA GLU A 144 -2.89 -23.93 16.84
C GLU A 144 -3.13 -22.41 16.95
N THR A 145 -2.07 -21.62 17.07
CA THR A 145 -2.16 -20.16 17.07
C THR A 145 -2.70 -19.62 15.74
N LEU A 146 -2.27 -20.21 14.62
CA LEU A 146 -2.77 -19.84 13.29
C LEU A 146 -4.25 -20.16 13.10
N LEU A 147 -4.71 -21.31 13.58
CA LEU A 147 -6.09 -21.78 13.37
C LEU A 147 -7.09 -21.12 14.32
N THR A 148 -6.64 -20.61 15.46
CA THR A 148 -7.51 -20.02 16.49
C THR A 148 -7.58 -18.49 16.46
N ARG A 149 -6.67 -17.83 15.74
CA ARG A 149 -6.72 -16.36 15.59
C ARG A 149 -7.88 -15.90 14.72
N LYS A 150 -8.29 -14.65 14.92
CA LYS A 150 -9.32 -14.00 14.11
C LYS A 150 -8.81 -13.79 12.68
N ILE A 151 -9.72 -13.98 11.71
CA ILE A 151 -9.45 -13.65 10.30
C ILE A 151 -9.46 -12.13 10.14
N THR A 152 -8.42 -11.61 9.52
CA THR A 152 -8.21 -10.17 9.35
C THR A 152 -8.87 -9.67 8.07
N LYS A 153 -9.14 -8.35 8.01
CA LYS A 153 -9.62 -7.72 6.78
C LYS A 153 -8.61 -7.88 5.64
N SER A 154 -7.32 -7.68 5.92
CA SER A 154 -6.23 -7.87 4.95
C SER A 154 -6.20 -9.30 4.37
N GLU A 155 -6.52 -10.33 5.15
CA GLU A 155 -6.62 -11.72 4.67
C GLU A 155 -7.76 -11.93 3.71
N LEU A 156 -8.93 -11.43 4.09
CA LEU A 156 -10.10 -11.47 3.23
C LEU A 156 -9.80 -10.71 1.93
N TYR A 157 -9.16 -9.55 2.01
CA TYR A 157 -8.77 -8.77 0.83
C TYR A 157 -7.71 -9.46 -0.04
N TYR A 158 -6.73 -10.14 0.57
CA TYR A 158 -5.76 -10.94 -0.16
C TYR A 158 -6.47 -12.05 -0.96
N LEU A 159 -7.41 -12.76 -0.33
CA LEU A 159 -8.22 -13.77 -1.01
C LEU A 159 -9.09 -13.14 -2.10
N LEU A 160 -9.82 -12.06 -1.80
CA LEU A 160 -10.65 -11.36 -2.77
C LEU A 160 -9.85 -10.87 -3.98
N GLU A 161 -8.62 -10.40 -3.80
CA GLU A 161 -7.72 -10.04 -4.91
C GLU A 161 -7.34 -11.25 -5.77
N ARG A 162 -7.14 -12.42 -5.15
CA ARG A 162 -6.89 -13.66 -5.88
C ARG A 162 -8.13 -14.17 -6.61
N PHE A 163 -9.32 -13.98 -6.04
CA PHE A 163 -10.59 -14.32 -6.67
C PHE A 163 -11.20 -13.17 -7.46
N ALA A 164 -10.44 -12.12 -7.76
CA ALA A 164 -10.97 -10.88 -8.32
C ALA A 164 -11.73 -11.11 -9.63
N THR A 165 -13.06 -11.17 -9.55
CA THR A 165 -13.97 -11.14 -10.69
C THR A 165 -14.46 -9.73 -10.90
N PHE A 166 -14.83 -9.42 -12.14
CA PHE A 166 -15.40 -8.13 -12.48
C PHE A 166 -16.44 -8.29 -13.57
N THR A 167 -17.60 -7.67 -13.37
CA THR A 167 -18.71 -7.73 -14.31
C THR A 167 -19.16 -6.33 -14.66
N VAL A 168 -19.32 -6.09 -15.96
CA VAL A 168 -19.89 -4.89 -16.55
C VAL A 168 -21.22 -5.28 -17.17
N TRP A 169 -22.32 -4.86 -16.57
CA TRP A 169 -23.66 -5.07 -17.10
C TRP A 169 -24.04 -3.94 -18.04
N ASN A 170 -24.83 -4.23 -19.08
CA ASN A 170 -25.52 -3.21 -19.85
C ASN A 170 -26.80 -2.83 -19.09
N ALA A 171 -26.81 -1.65 -18.48
CA ALA A 171 -27.93 -1.16 -17.67
C ALA A 171 -29.23 -0.99 -18.50
N ASP A 172 -29.09 -0.74 -19.81
CA ASP A 172 -30.22 -0.55 -20.70
C ASP A 172 -30.85 -1.86 -21.20
N ASP A 173 -30.21 -3.02 -20.95
CA ASP A 173 -30.65 -4.32 -21.50
C ASP A 173 -31.07 -5.31 -20.40
N LEU A 174 -32.38 -5.38 -20.18
CA LEU A 174 -33.02 -6.22 -19.15
C LEU A 174 -33.25 -7.68 -19.57
N ARG A 175 -32.70 -8.13 -20.71
CA ARG A 175 -32.80 -9.53 -21.13
C ARG A 175 -32.00 -10.43 -20.18
N LEU A 176 -32.38 -11.70 -20.13
CA LEU A 176 -31.58 -12.71 -19.42
C LEU A 176 -30.26 -12.95 -20.16
N ALA A 177 -29.18 -13.11 -19.39
CA ALA A 177 -27.89 -13.50 -19.93
C ALA A 177 -27.97 -14.85 -20.67
N VAL A 178 -27.31 -14.92 -21.82
CA VAL A 178 -27.15 -16.16 -22.60
C VAL A 178 -25.90 -16.92 -22.17
N ASP A 179 -25.56 -18.03 -22.83
CA ASP A 179 -24.30 -18.72 -22.56
C ASP A 179 -23.10 -17.83 -22.89
N GLY A 180 -22.21 -17.64 -21.92
CA GLY A 180 -21.04 -16.79 -22.04
C GLY A 180 -20.04 -17.32 -23.07
N LYS A 181 -19.62 -16.45 -24.01
CA LYS A 181 -18.59 -16.77 -25.01
C LYS A 181 -17.28 -16.14 -24.60
N ALA A 182 -16.22 -16.93 -24.53
CA ALA A 182 -14.88 -16.39 -24.32
C ALA A 182 -14.50 -15.44 -25.47
N ILE A 183 -14.08 -14.23 -25.13
CA ILE A 183 -13.63 -13.21 -26.09
C ILE A 183 -12.24 -12.69 -25.71
N GLU A 184 -11.54 -12.15 -26.70
CA GLU A 184 -10.32 -11.38 -26.49
C GLU A 184 -10.66 -9.88 -26.56
N ILE A 185 -10.28 -9.14 -25.52
CA ILE A 185 -10.42 -7.68 -25.50
C ILE A 185 -9.03 -7.07 -25.61
N ASN A 186 -8.86 -6.16 -26.57
CA ASN A 186 -7.60 -5.45 -26.75
C ASN A 186 -7.23 -4.68 -25.47
N GLY A 187 -6.00 -4.86 -24.99
CA GLY A 187 -5.49 -4.19 -23.81
C GLY A 187 -5.80 -4.90 -22.49
N ALA A 188 -6.62 -5.96 -22.46
CA ALA A 188 -6.84 -6.76 -21.26
C ALA A 188 -5.59 -7.58 -20.89
N SER A 189 -5.40 -7.89 -19.59
CA SER A 189 -4.27 -8.73 -19.18
C SER A 189 -4.46 -10.17 -19.67
N SER A 190 -3.38 -10.78 -20.15
CA SER A 190 -3.38 -12.19 -20.58
C SER A 190 -3.69 -13.19 -19.45
N LEU A 191 -3.61 -12.75 -18.19
CA LEU A 191 -3.89 -13.54 -16.99
C LEU A 191 -5.39 -13.62 -16.65
N PHE A 192 -6.23 -12.86 -17.36
CA PHE A 192 -7.67 -12.88 -17.24
C PHE A 192 -8.32 -13.49 -18.48
N GLN A 193 -9.49 -14.10 -18.28
CA GLN A 193 -10.40 -14.47 -19.35
C GLN A 193 -11.63 -13.58 -19.25
N VAL A 194 -12.06 -13.03 -20.38
CA VAL A 194 -13.32 -12.28 -20.47
C VAL A 194 -14.33 -13.12 -21.24
N TYR A 195 -15.56 -13.11 -20.75
CA TYR A 195 -16.72 -13.76 -21.35
C TYR A 195 -17.78 -12.71 -21.69
N ASP A 196 -18.35 -12.85 -22.87
CA ASP A 196 -19.44 -12.02 -23.37
C ASP A 196 -20.76 -12.79 -23.25
N PHE A 197 -21.69 -12.24 -22.46
CA PHE A 197 -23.03 -12.77 -22.21
C PHE A 197 -24.11 -11.97 -22.95
N GLU A 198 -23.72 -11.16 -23.95
CA GLU A 198 -24.51 -10.16 -24.69
C GLU A 198 -25.03 -8.98 -23.85
N VAL A 199 -25.54 -9.25 -22.64
CA VAL A 199 -26.02 -8.25 -21.67
C VAL A 199 -24.98 -7.89 -20.63
N ALA A 200 -23.86 -8.63 -20.59
CA ALA A 200 -22.78 -8.38 -19.65
C ALA A 200 -21.44 -8.87 -20.19
N LEU A 201 -20.37 -8.21 -19.74
CA LEU A 201 -19.00 -8.69 -19.85
C LEU A 201 -18.54 -9.17 -18.47
N VAL A 202 -18.02 -10.39 -18.36
CA VAL A 202 -17.53 -10.95 -17.10
C VAL A 202 -16.06 -11.33 -17.26
N ALA A 203 -15.20 -10.76 -16.43
CA ALA A 203 -13.81 -11.16 -16.27
C ALA A 203 -13.62 -12.06 -15.05
N SER A 204 -12.84 -13.11 -15.25
CA SER A 204 -12.32 -13.95 -14.18
C SER A 204 -10.84 -14.25 -14.39
N PRO A 205 -10.08 -14.51 -13.32
CA PRO A 205 -8.72 -15.00 -13.46
C PRO A 205 -8.71 -16.35 -14.20
N LYS A 206 -7.71 -16.58 -15.06
CA LYS A 206 -7.52 -17.88 -15.73
C LYS A 206 -7.06 -18.98 -14.77
N ASP A 207 -6.26 -18.59 -13.79
CA ASP A 207 -5.74 -19.47 -12.75
C ASP A 207 -5.81 -18.74 -11.41
N LEU A 208 -6.68 -19.21 -10.52
CA LEU A 208 -6.88 -18.62 -9.20
C LEU A 208 -5.59 -18.62 -8.36
N TYR A 209 -4.71 -19.60 -8.56
CA TYR A 209 -3.51 -19.83 -7.77
C TYR A 209 -2.24 -19.25 -8.39
N ALA A 210 -2.34 -18.64 -9.57
CA ALA A 210 -1.22 -17.97 -10.22
C ALA A 210 -0.57 -16.94 -9.29
N THR A 211 0.74 -17.06 -9.09
CA THR A 211 1.55 -16.16 -8.23
C THR A 211 2.07 -14.93 -8.96
N ASN A 212 2.00 -14.94 -10.29
CA ASN A 212 2.44 -13.85 -11.17
C ASN A 212 1.33 -12.84 -11.50
N ARG A 213 0.07 -13.09 -11.10
CA ARG A 213 -1.02 -12.12 -11.25
C ARG A 213 -0.88 -11.04 -10.18
N THR A 214 -0.99 -9.79 -10.61
CA THR A 214 -0.92 -8.61 -9.75
C THR A 214 -2.20 -7.78 -9.82
N LEU A 215 -2.35 -6.84 -8.89
CA LEU A 215 -3.39 -5.82 -8.99
C LEU A 215 -3.36 -5.04 -10.32
N ALA A 216 -2.17 -4.84 -10.91
CA ALA A 216 -2.04 -4.14 -12.18
C ALA A 216 -2.77 -4.89 -13.31
N ASP A 217 -2.75 -6.22 -13.30
CA ASP A 217 -3.49 -7.05 -14.26
C ASP A 217 -5.00 -6.90 -14.11
N CYS A 218 -5.49 -6.82 -12.86
CA CYS A 218 -6.90 -6.57 -12.56
C CYS A 218 -7.33 -5.20 -13.11
N VAL A 219 -6.58 -4.14 -12.77
CA VAL A 219 -6.84 -2.76 -13.21
C VAL A 219 -6.79 -2.66 -14.74
N GLN A 220 -5.76 -3.24 -15.37
CA GLN A 220 -5.62 -3.28 -16.82
C GLN A 220 -6.85 -3.92 -17.49
N THR A 221 -7.28 -5.08 -16.99
CA THR A 221 -8.43 -5.82 -17.52
C THR A 221 -9.73 -5.03 -17.37
N ALA A 222 -9.97 -4.43 -16.20
CA ALA A 222 -11.16 -3.63 -15.95
C ALA A 222 -11.27 -2.43 -16.90
N ARG A 223 -10.15 -1.73 -17.14
CA ARG A 223 -10.09 -0.59 -18.07
C ARG A 223 -10.39 -1.01 -19.50
N ALA A 224 -9.81 -2.13 -19.95
CA ALA A 224 -10.04 -2.67 -21.29
C ALA A 224 -11.53 -3.06 -21.48
N MET A 225 -12.15 -3.67 -20.47
CA MET A 225 -13.58 -4.00 -20.53
C MET A 225 -14.48 -2.76 -20.60
N ILE A 226 -14.14 -1.68 -19.90
CA ILE A 226 -14.87 -0.42 -20.01
C ILE A 226 -14.70 0.24 -21.38
N GLN A 227 -13.52 0.17 -21.98
CA GLN A 227 -13.31 0.63 -23.36
C GLN A 227 -14.18 -0.15 -24.35
N GLU A 228 -14.30 -1.47 -24.17
CA GLU A 228 -15.18 -2.31 -24.98
C GLU A 228 -16.66 -1.95 -24.76
N ALA A 229 -17.12 -1.79 -23.52
CA ALA A 229 -18.49 -1.37 -23.22
C ALA A 229 -18.82 0.02 -23.80
N HIS A 230 -17.86 0.95 -23.74
CA HIS A 230 -18.01 2.29 -24.33
C HIS A 230 -18.10 2.22 -25.86
N HIS A 231 -17.29 1.38 -26.50
CA HIS A 231 -17.38 1.12 -27.94
C HIS A 231 -18.74 0.57 -28.36
N ARG A 232 -19.36 -0.27 -27.51
CA ARG A 232 -20.71 -0.81 -27.68
C ARG A 232 -21.83 0.19 -27.32
N LYS A 233 -21.48 1.36 -26.79
CA LYS A 233 -22.39 2.42 -26.34
C LYS A 233 -23.33 1.98 -25.22
N TRP A 234 -22.81 1.25 -24.24
CA TRP A 234 -23.57 0.81 -23.07
C TRP A 234 -23.52 1.83 -21.94
N ASN A 235 -24.68 2.12 -21.34
CA ASN A 235 -24.72 2.56 -19.95
C ASN A 235 -24.53 1.32 -19.08
N VAL A 236 -23.86 1.44 -17.94
CA VAL A 236 -23.38 0.26 -17.23
C VAL A 236 -23.65 0.25 -15.74
N GLU A 237 -23.79 -0.97 -15.21
CA GLU A 237 -23.65 -1.25 -13.78
C GLU A 237 -22.41 -2.11 -13.57
N LEU A 238 -21.66 -1.80 -12.51
CA LEU A 238 -20.38 -2.44 -12.19
C LEU A 238 -20.50 -3.31 -10.95
N THR A 239 -20.02 -4.55 -11.02
CA THR A 239 -19.98 -5.44 -9.85
C THR A 239 -18.67 -6.24 -9.82
N GLY A 240 -18.27 -6.69 -8.63
CA GLY A 240 -17.06 -7.47 -8.43
C GLY A 240 -16.03 -6.78 -7.53
N TYR A 241 -14.75 -7.00 -7.83
CA TYR A 241 -13.66 -6.49 -7.01
C TYR A 241 -13.60 -4.96 -7.02
N ASP A 242 -13.59 -4.33 -5.85
CA ASP A 242 -13.70 -2.89 -5.66
C ASP A 242 -12.63 -2.10 -6.42
N LYS A 243 -11.38 -2.57 -6.42
CA LYS A 243 -10.29 -1.91 -7.16
C LYS A 243 -10.51 -1.96 -8.68
N MET A 244 -11.18 -2.99 -9.20
CA MET A 244 -11.55 -3.07 -10.62
C MET A 244 -12.71 -2.13 -10.95
N ILE A 245 -13.73 -2.06 -10.07
CA ILE A 245 -14.85 -1.11 -10.19
C ILE A 245 -14.32 0.33 -10.22
N ARG A 246 -13.43 0.67 -9.30
CA ARG A 246 -12.80 2.01 -9.24
C ARG A 246 -12.02 2.34 -10.51
N ALA A 247 -11.19 1.41 -10.99
CA ALA A 247 -10.44 1.57 -12.23
C ALA A 247 -11.35 1.77 -13.45
N ALA A 248 -12.45 1.02 -13.50
CA ALA A 248 -13.48 1.12 -14.51
C ALA A 248 -14.17 2.49 -14.50
N GLY A 249 -14.58 2.97 -13.32
CA GLY A 249 -15.20 4.29 -13.17
C GLY A 249 -14.30 5.44 -13.65
N ILE A 250 -13.02 5.41 -13.27
CA ILE A 250 -12.02 6.40 -13.71
C ILE A 250 -11.86 6.35 -15.23
N GLU A 251 -11.80 5.15 -15.81
CA GLU A 251 -11.64 4.97 -17.26
C GLU A 251 -12.87 5.46 -18.05
N ALA A 252 -14.08 5.19 -17.56
CA ALA A 252 -15.31 5.69 -18.18
C ALA A 252 -15.34 7.23 -18.19
N ALA A 253 -15.02 7.88 -17.07
CA ALA A 253 -14.94 9.33 -17.01
C ALA A 253 -13.83 9.90 -17.91
N ARG A 254 -12.72 9.17 -18.08
CA ARG A 254 -11.67 9.52 -19.04
C ARG A 254 -12.18 9.45 -20.48
N LEU A 255 -12.91 8.38 -20.84
CA LEU A 255 -13.48 8.20 -22.18
C LEU A 255 -14.52 9.28 -22.49
N ASN A 256 -15.44 9.55 -21.56
CA ASN A 256 -16.44 10.62 -21.70
C ASN A 256 -15.83 12.01 -21.90
N LYS A 257 -14.61 12.26 -21.40
CA LYS A 257 -13.90 13.54 -21.62
C LYS A 257 -13.22 13.64 -22.99
N ILE A 258 -12.81 12.53 -23.59
CA ILE A 258 -12.02 12.54 -24.84
C ILE A 258 -12.82 12.09 -26.07
N MET A 259 -13.94 11.42 -25.88
CA MET A 259 -14.84 10.95 -26.94
C MET A 259 -16.12 11.76 -26.89
N ALA A 260 -16.44 12.44 -27.99
CA ALA A 260 -17.58 13.37 -28.07
C ALA A 260 -18.88 12.71 -28.58
N ASP A 261 -18.80 11.48 -29.08
CA ASP A 261 -19.89 10.80 -29.77
C ASP A 261 -20.81 10.00 -28.84
N TYR A 262 -20.36 9.69 -27.63
CA TYR A 262 -21.12 8.96 -26.63
C TYR A 262 -20.61 9.23 -25.22
N THR A 263 -21.54 9.50 -24.30
CA THR A 263 -21.29 9.62 -22.87
C THR A 263 -21.87 8.39 -22.18
N MET A 264 -21.01 7.57 -21.60
CA MET A 264 -21.40 6.42 -20.77
C MET A 264 -21.84 6.90 -19.39
N GLU A 265 -23.01 6.46 -18.93
CA GLU A 265 -23.42 6.58 -17.53
C GLU A 265 -23.09 5.29 -16.76
N ILE A 266 -22.69 5.43 -15.50
CA ILE A 266 -22.52 4.31 -14.57
C ILE A 266 -23.53 4.48 -13.44
N GLU A 267 -24.53 3.60 -13.35
CA GLU A 267 -25.68 3.83 -12.46
C GLU A 267 -25.35 3.60 -10.98
N ASN A 268 -24.38 2.74 -10.68
CA ASN A 268 -24.12 2.26 -9.32
C ASN A 268 -22.71 2.62 -8.80
N TYR A 269 -22.05 3.61 -9.41
CA TYR A 269 -20.73 4.07 -8.99
C TYR A 269 -20.56 5.57 -9.14
N GLU A 270 -20.16 6.24 -8.06
CA GLU A 270 -19.82 7.66 -8.06
C GLU A 270 -18.31 7.83 -7.83
N LEU A 271 -17.70 8.74 -8.59
CA LEU A 271 -16.29 9.07 -8.42
C LEU A 271 -16.07 9.88 -7.15
N THR A 272 -15.03 9.51 -6.40
CA THR A 272 -14.56 10.26 -5.23
C THR A 272 -13.59 11.38 -5.63
N ASP A 273 -13.31 12.31 -4.72
CA ASP A 273 -12.31 13.38 -4.95
C ASP A 273 -10.93 12.81 -5.31
N ALA A 274 -10.51 11.73 -4.64
CA ALA A 274 -9.26 11.03 -4.94
C ALA A 274 -9.26 10.43 -6.37
N ASP A 275 -10.41 10.03 -6.90
CA ASP A 275 -10.51 9.53 -8.28
C ASP A 275 -10.34 10.66 -9.29
N PHE A 276 -10.84 11.86 -8.99
CA PHE A 276 -10.64 13.03 -9.84
C PHE A 276 -9.17 13.44 -9.92
N GLU A 277 -8.40 13.31 -8.85
CA GLU A 277 -6.95 13.54 -8.87
C GLU A 277 -6.23 12.59 -9.84
N ILE A 278 -6.52 11.29 -9.74
CA ILE A 278 -5.95 10.26 -10.62
C ILE A 278 -6.38 10.50 -12.08
N LEU A 279 -7.66 10.83 -12.31
CA LEU A 279 -8.17 11.16 -13.63
C LEU A 279 -7.43 12.36 -14.24
N ASN A 280 -7.24 13.43 -13.46
CA ASN A 280 -6.55 14.62 -13.91
C ASN A 280 -5.07 14.36 -14.23
N TYR A 281 -4.40 13.51 -13.45
CA TYR A 281 -3.06 13.05 -13.77
C TYR A 281 -3.02 12.28 -15.10
N THR A 282 -3.98 11.37 -15.31
CA THR A 282 -4.07 10.53 -16.52
C THR A 282 -4.37 11.34 -17.78
N LEU A 283 -5.07 12.47 -17.67
CA LEU A 283 -5.34 13.38 -18.78
C LEU A 283 -4.14 14.26 -19.15
N LYS A 284 -3.25 14.56 -18.19
CA LYS A 284 -2.06 15.39 -18.40
C LYS A 284 -0.86 14.60 -18.96
N SER A 285 -0.83 13.29 -18.79
CA SER A 285 0.28 12.43 -19.23
C SER A 285 0.23 12.01 -20.72
N LYS A 286 -0.58 12.73 -21.53
CA LYS A 286 -0.63 12.63 -23.00
C LYS A 286 -0.19 13.95 -23.63
#